data_AF-F8P7V0-F1
#
_entry.id   AF-F8P7V0-F1
#
_cell.length_a   1.000
_cell.length_b   1.000
_cell.length_c   1.000
_cell.angle_alpha   90.00
_cell.angle_beta   90.00
_cell.angle_gamma   90.00
#
_symmetry.space_group_name_H-M   'P 1'
#
loop_
_entity.id
_entity.type
_entity.pdbx_description
1 polymer ?
#
loop_
_entity_poly.entity_id
_entity_poly.type
_entity_poly.pdbx_seq_one_letter_code
_entity_poly.pdbx_strand_id
1 'polypeptide(L)'
;MSSKESAYEPGAAYEFEGETQALALKKTGNEHFMAKRFKQAIMAYTMIVDRKEGFASPGLVATVKCNRAECYIQIRSYKAAIKDCKDVIEQFSRSSASMDESVARKAHSRLARSYMNSGKLDEAVGAMRKLRELMSEFNEAERKLYDNVLAEQASKETELRARSISAQQQMSNRPNVHVIRDTRPIEYIVQILGNSGESITYIEEAPISLFQRPTQFQVKQFMTSLAMKHRDEILNQRVLQCTNCSAVAVSMTQTPASYLDQEPPRIVEFAQPYCSLSCAREATNLQHEELGGRQHIVNA
;
A
#
# COMPACT_ATOMS: atom_id res chain seq x y z
N MET A 1 32.40 10.99 66.00
CA MET A 1 32.95 11.02 64.63
C MET A 1 32.18 9.99 63.81
N SER A 2 31.25 10.42 62.98
CA SER A 2 30.67 9.57 61.94
C SER A 2 30.39 10.47 60.74
N SER A 3 31.31 10.40 59.79
CA SER A 3 31.32 11.07 58.50
C SER A 3 30.20 10.48 57.63
N LYS A 4 29.25 11.32 57.21
CA LYS A 4 28.35 10.98 56.11
C LYS A 4 29.14 11.15 54.80
N GLU A 5 29.57 10.04 54.22
CA GLU A 5 29.97 10.01 52.81
C GLU A 5 28.71 10.27 51.96
N SER A 6 28.71 11.41 51.28
CA SER A 6 27.74 11.73 50.23
C SER A 6 27.99 10.78 49.06
N ALA A 7 27.02 9.93 48.74
CA ALA A 7 27.04 9.12 47.53
C ALA A 7 27.14 10.05 46.30
N TYR A 8 28.24 9.91 45.57
CA TYR A 8 28.47 10.54 44.27
C TYR A 8 27.65 9.79 43.22
N GLU A 9 26.60 10.41 42.67
CA GLU A 9 25.81 9.85 41.56
C GLU A 9 26.50 10.13 40.21
N PRO A 10 27.07 9.13 39.51
CA PRO A 10 27.86 9.35 38.29
C PRO A 10 27.01 9.69 37.05
N GLY A 11 25.69 9.58 37.13
CA GLY A 11 24.77 9.69 35.99
C GLY A 11 24.72 11.10 35.37
N ALA A 12 24.65 12.14 36.20
CA ALA A 12 24.52 13.51 35.71
C ALA A 12 25.80 14.02 35.00
N ALA A 13 26.98 13.57 35.42
CA ALA A 13 28.25 13.93 34.78
C ALA A 13 28.37 13.28 33.39
N TYR A 14 27.96 12.01 33.26
CA TYR A 14 28.01 11.28 31.99
C TYR A 14 26.97 11.78 30.97
N GLU A 15 25.78 12.17 31.42
CA GLU A 15 24.75 12.79 30.56
C GLU A 15 25.20 14.16 30.02
N PHE A 16 25.89 14.96 30.84
CA PHE A 16 26.41 16.27 30.43
C PHE A 16 27.57 16.16 29.42
N GLU A 17 28.46 15.18 29.59
CA GLU A 17 29.53 14.88 28.62
C GLU A 17 28.98 14.34 27.29
N GLY A 18 27.92 13.52 27.33
CA GLY A 18 27.23 13.02 26.14
C GLY A 18 26.62 14.13 25.29
N GLU A 19 25.82 15.01 25.91
CA GLU A 19 25.13 16.10 25.21
C GLU A 19 26.13 17.08 24.57
N THR A 20 27.22 17.41 25.27
CA THR A 20 28.27 18.30 24.74
C THR A 20 28.97 17.68 23.53
N GLN A 21 29.26 16.38 23.56
CA GLN A 21 29.79 15.66 22.40
C GLN A 21 28.80 15.61 21.23
N ALA A 22 27.51 15.39 21.52
CA ALA A 22 26.45 15.39 20.50
C ALA A 22 26.33 16.76 19.81
N LEU A 23 26.43 17.86 20.57
CA LEU A 23 26.43 19.22 20.02
C LEU A 23 27.66 19.48 19.13
N ALA A 24 28.84 18.99 19.51
CA ALA A 24 30.05 19.08 18.68
C ALA A 24 29.88 18.32 17.36
N LEU A 25 29.37 17.08 17.39
CA LEU A 25 29.08 16.28 16.20
C LEU A 25 28.03 16.95 15.30
N LYS A 26 26.99 17.57 15.89
CA LYS A 26 25.99 18.34 15.14
C LYS A 26 26.65 19.53 14.43
N LYS A 27 27.57 20.23 15.08
CA LYS A 27 28.32 21.33 14.48
C LYS A 27 29.15 20.84 13.29
N THR A 28 29.91 19.75 13.43
CA THR A 28 30.65 19.12 12.33
C THR A 28 29.74 18.70 11.17
N GLY A 29 28.57 18.12 11.48
CA GLY A 29 27.57 17.78 10.48
C GLY A 29 27.05 19.00 9.72
N ASN A 30 26.79 20.11 10.42
CA ASN A 30 26.37 21.37 9.82
C ASN A 30 27.47 21.99 8.94
N GLU A 31 28.74 21.94 9.36
CA GLU A 31 29.89 22.41 8.57
C GLU A 31 30.01 21.61 7.25
N HIS A 32 29.90 20.29 7.32
CA HIS A 32 29.86 19.44 6.13
C HIS A 32 28.64 19.73 5.25
N PHE A 33 27.48 20.00 5.85
CA PHE A 33 26.26 20.35 5.12
C PHE A 33 26.44 21.67 4.34
N MET A 34 26.98 22.71 4.97
CA MET A 34 27.25 24.00 4.33
C MET A 34 28.30 23.87 3.21
N ALA A 35 29.28 22.97 3.39
CA ALA A 35 30.25 22.62 2.35
C ALA A 35 29.67 21.70 1.24
N LYS A 36 28.36 21.43 1.23
CA LYS A 36 27.67 20.50 0.31
C LYS A 36 28.23 19.06 0.33
N ARG A 37 28.93 18.69 1.40
CA ARG A 37 29.48 17.34 1.64
C ARG A 37 28.44 16.48 2.35
N PHE A 38 27.34 16.19 1.66
CA PHE A 38 26.16 15.58 2.27
C PHE A 38 26.40 14.19 2.85
N LYS A 39 27.25 13.36 2.23
CA LYS A 39 27.58 12.03 2.76
C LYS A 39 28.33 12.12 4.11
N GLN A 40 29.28 13.03 4.22
CA GLN A 40 30.02 13.29 5.46
C GLN A 40 29.10 13.88 6.54
N ALA A 41 28.21 14.80 6.17
CA ALA A 41 27.20 15.33 7.08
C ALA A 41 26.29 14.21 7.62
N ILE A 42 25.83 13.29 6.75
CA ILE A 42 25.05 12.11 7.16
C ILE A 42 25.81 11.27 8.18
N MET A 43 27.10 10.98 7.94
CA MET A 43 27.91 10.19 8.88
C MET A 43 27.96 10.85 10.26
N ALA A 44 28.24 12.15 10.34
CA ALA A 44 28.30 12.90 11.60
C ALA A 44 26.95 12.89 12.33
N TYR A 45 25.84 13.10 11.61
CA TYR A 45 24.50 13.03 12.20
C TYR A 45 24.13 11.62 12.68
N THR A 46 24.50 10.59 11.92
CA THR A 46 24.25 9.19 12.30
C THR A 46 25.00 8.80 13.57
N MET A 47 26.21 9.34 13.79
CA MET A 47 26.94 9.14 15.06
C MET A 47 26.21 9.68 16.30
N ILE A 48 25.18 10.52 16.12
CA ILE A 48 24.31 10.99 17.20
C ILE A 48 23.05 10.12 17.28
N VAL A 49 22.41 9.86 16.15
CA VAL A 49 21.13 9.14 16.08
C VAL A 49 21.24 7.67 16.51
N ASP A 50 22.37 7.02 16.23
CA ASP A 50 22.58 5.59 16.50
C ASP A 50 23.16 5.33 17.90
N ARG A 51 23.37 6.38 18.71
CA ARG A 51 23.86 6.25 20.10
C ARG A 51 22.74 5.81 21.04
N LYS A 52 23.15 5.31 22.21
CA LYS A 52 22.23 4.90 23.28
C LYS A 52 21.47 6.12 23.84
N GLU A 53 20.31 5.83 24.43
CA GLU A 53 19.53 6.81 25.19
C GLU A 53 20.39 7.51 26.25
N GLY A 54 20.17 8.81 26.46
CA GLY A 54 20.98 9.66 27.33
C GLY A 54 22.20 10.30 26.67
N PHE A 55 22.60 9.88 25.45
CA PHE A 55 23.69 10.55 24.72
C PHE A 55 23.30 11.93 24.17
N ALA A 56 22.03 12.08 23.77
CA ALA A 56 21.50 13.32 23.23
C ALA A 56 20.03 13.47 23.64
N SER A 57 19.63 14.70 23.97
CA SER A 57 18.25 15.04 24.29
C SER A 57 17.31 14.70 23.11
N PRO A 58 16.05 14.28 23.38
CA PRO A 58 15.10 13.94 22.32
C PRO A 58 14.90 15.06 21.30
N GLY A 59 14.89 16.33 21.74
CA GLY A 59 14.81 17.50 20.86
C GLY A 59 16.04 17.68 19.97
N LEU A 60 17.24 17.40 20.49
CA LEU A 60 18.48 17.42 19.69
C LEU A 60 18.45 16.29 18.65
N VAL A 61 18.06 15.08 19.04
CA VAL A 61 17.92 13.93 18.13
C VAL A 61 16.93 14.25 17.02
N ALA A 62 15.75 14.81 17.35
CA ALA A 62 14.74 15.21 16.37
C ALA A 62 15.28 16.25 15.37
N THR A 63 15.99 17.26 15.88
CA THR A 63 16.65 18.29 15.04
C THR A 63 17.67 17.66 14.09
N VAL A 64 18.51 16.75 14.60
CA VAL A 64 19.55 16.07 13.82
C VAL A 64 18.94 15.15 12.77
N LYS A 65 17.92 14.36 13.10
CA LYS A 65 17.16 13.54 12.13
C LYS A 65 16.59 14.41 11.01
N CYS A 66 16.03 15.57 11.35
CA CYS A 66 15.57 16.54 10.37
C CYS A 66 16.70 16.98 9.42
N ASN A 67 17.86 17.36 9.95
CA ASN A 67 19.01 17.78 9.13
C ASN A 67 19.58 16.63 8.28
N ARG A 68 19.59 15.41 8.82
CA ARG A 68 20.00 14.20 8.10
C ARG A 68 19.03 13.87 6.95
N ALA A 69 17.72 14.05 7.17
CA ALA A 69 16.72 13.93 6.11
C ALA A 69 16.95 14.92 4.96
N GLU A 70 17.32 16.17 5.27
CA GLU A 70 17.71 17.14 4.24
C GLU A 70 18.89 16.62 3.40
N CYS A 71 19.93 16.11 4.04
CA CYS A 71 21.08 15.54 3.33
C CYS A 71 20.67 14.38 2.43
N TYR A 72 19.79 13.49 2.92
CA TYR A 72 19.26 12.38 2.14
C TYR A 72 18.49 12.83 0.91
N ILE A 73 17.69 13.91 1.01
CA ILE A 73 16.99 14.51 -0.14
C ILE A 73 18.02 14.99 -1.17
N GLN A 74 19.08 15.69 -0.74
CA GLN A 74 20.11 16.22 -1.64
C GLN A 74 20.83 15.11 -2.43
N ILE A 75 21.02 13.93 -1.84
CA ILE A 75 21.62 12.76 -2.51
C ILE A 75 20.58 11.80 -3.13
N ARG A 76 19.32 12.23 -3.25
CA ARG A 76 18.20 11.45 -3.82
C ARG A 76 17.89 10.13 -3.08
N SER A 77 18.31 10.01 -1.83
CA SER A 77 17.98 8.89 -0.95
C SER A 77 16.63 9.11 -0.24
N TYR A 78 15.56 9.18 -1.03
CA TYR A 78 14.26 9.61 -0.50
C TYR A 78 13.65 8.65 0.53
N LYS A 79 13.90 7.34 0.41
CA LYS A 79 13.42 6.34 1.39
C LYS A 79 13.99 6.60 2.79
N ALA A 80 15.27 6.93 2.88
CA ALA A 80 15.93 7.25 4.14
C ALA A 80 15.42 8.58 4.72
N ALA A 81 15.25 9.60 3.86
CA ALA A 81 14.66 10.88 4.26
C ALA A 81 13.23 10.72 4.82
N ILE A 82 12.39 9.90 4.17
CA ILE A 82 11.03 9.59 4.62
C ILE A 82 11.04 8.95 6.01
N LYS A 83 11.95 8.00 6.26
CA LYS A 83 12.09 7.36 7.57
C LYS A 83 12.42 8.38 8.65
N ASP A 84 13.47 9.18 8.45
CA ASP A 84 13.88 10.20 9.42
C ASP A 84 12.76 11.22 9.70
N CYS A 85 12.04 11.67 8.67
CA CYS A 85 10.94 12.63 8.86
C CYS A 85 9.75 12.01 9.61
N LYS A 86 9.39 10.75 9.31
CA LYS A 86 8.31 10.05 10.01
C LYS A 86 8.62 9.86 11.49
N ASP A 87 9.84 9.43 11.81
CA ASP A 87 10.27 9.25 13.19
C ASP A 87 10.11 10.56 13.99
N VAL A 88 10.52 11.71 13.41
CA VAL A 88 10.40 13.02 14.06
C VAL A 88 8.94 13.41 14.28
N ILE A 89 8.08 13.20 13.28
CA ILE A 89 6.64 13.51 13.37
C ILE A 89 5.97 12.62 14.42
N GLU A 90 6.32 11.34 14.46
CA GLU A 90 5.75 10.39 15.41
C GLU A 90 6.16 10.71 16.85
N GLN A 91 7.41 11.12 17.08
CA GLN A 91 7.87 11.63 18.37
C GLN A 91 7.09 12.88 18.77
N PHE A 92 6.91 13.82 17.84
CA PHE A 92 6.12 15.04 18.08
C PHE A 92 4.68 14.71 18.50
N SER A 93 4.02 13.75 17.83
CA SER A 93 2.65 13.35 18.16
C SER A 93 2.52 12.65 19.52
N ARG A 94 3.57 12.00 20.02
CA ARG A 94 3.57 11.32 21.32
C ARG A 94 3.90 12.24 22.50
N SER A 95 4.68 13.29 22.25
CA SER A 95 5.11 14.21 23.30
C SER A 95 4.03 15.28 23.57
N SER A 96 3.36 15.19 24.73
CA SER A 96 2.41 16.20 25.22
C SER A 96 3.05 17.55 25.60
N ALA A 97 4.37 17.70 25.44
CA ALA A 97 5.13 18.88 25.88
C ALA A 97 6.17 19.32 24.84
N SER A 98 6.23 20.64 24.62
CA SER A 98 7.38 21.50 24.23
C SER A 98 8.39 21.03 23.16
N MET A 99 8.01 20.18 22.20
CA MET A 99 8.83 20.04 20.99
C MET A 99 8.66 21.29 20.12
N ASP A 100 9.80 21.77 19.60
CA ASP A 100 9.83 22.93 18.71
C ASP A 100 9.00 22.65 17.46
N GLU A 101 7.88 23.35 17.33
CA GLU A 101 6.98 23.31 16.18
C GLU A 101 7.76 23.56 14.87
N SER A 102 8.83 24.35 14.89
CA SER A 102 9.72 24.56 13.74
C SER A 102 10.33 23.26 13.22
N VAL A 103 10.69 22.33 14.12
CA VAL A 103 11.25 21.03 13.75
C VAL A 103 10.19 20.15 13.10
N ALA A 104 8.97 20.12 13.65
CA ALA A 104 7.84 19.40 13.06
C ALA A 104 7.46 19.98 11.69
N ARG A 105 7.38 21.31 11.56
CA ARG A 105 7.14 22.03 10.29
C ARG A 105 8.15 21.62 9.22
N LYS A 106 9.44 21.59 9.57
CA LYS A 106 10.53 21.15 8.66
C LYS A 106 10.39 19.68 8.30
N ALA A 107 10.07 18.81 9.26
CA ALA A 107 9.89 17.37 9.03
C ALA A 107 8.76 17.11 8.02
N HIS A 108 7.60 17.75 8.20
CA HIS A 108 6.47 17.64 7.28
C HIS A 108 6.80 18.15 5.87
N SER A 109 7.43 19.32 5.76
CA SER A 109 7.85 19.88 4.46
C SER A 109 8.83 18.97 3.72
N ARG A 110 9.82 18.41 4.45
CA ARG A 110 10.81 17.47 3.90
C ARG A 110 10.19 16.13 3.54
N LEU A 111 9.21 15.66 4.31
CA LEU A 111 8.45 14.45 4.02
C LEU A 111 7.67 14.59 2.71
N ALA A 112 6.93 15.68 2.54
CA ALA A 112 6.19 15.98 1.32
C ALA A 112 7.11 16.02 0.10
N ARG A 113 8.23 16.74 0.20
CA ARG A 113 9.23 16.82 -0.88
C ARG A 113 9.87 15.46 -1.20
N SER A 114 10.08 14.61 -0.20
CA SER A 114 10.63 13.26 -0.40
C SER A 114 9.63 12.33 -1.10
N TYR A 115 8.35 12.44 -0.75
CA TYR A 115 7.27 11.69 -1.42
C TYR A 115 7.08 12.14 -2.86
N MET A 116 7.04 13.46 -3.11
CA MET A 116 6.94 14.04 -4.44
C MET A 116 8.06 13.51 -5.34
N ASN A 117 9.32 13.65 -4.93
CA ASN A 117 10.48 13.15 -5.69
C ASN A 117 10.53 11.62 -5.83
N SER A 118 9.77 10.87 -5.02
CA SER A 118 9.64 9.42 -5.14
C SER A 118 8.44 9.00 -6.00
N GLY A 119 7.70 9.94 -6.59
CA GLY A 119 6.51 9.70 -7.40
C GLY A 119 5.25 9.32 -6.59
N LYS A 120 5.32 9.47 -5.25
CA LYS A 120 4.27 9.14 -4.27
C LYS A 120 3.40 10.37 -3.98
N LEU A 121 2.67 10.81 -4.99
CA LEU A 121 2.02 12.13 -4.99
C LEU A 121 0.88 12.22 -3.97
N ASP A 122 0.10 11.15 -3.79
CA ASP A 122 -0.98 11.11 -2.80
C ASP A 122 -0.45 11.25 -1.37
N GLU A 123 0.65 10.56 -1.05
CA GLU A 123 1.31 10.70 0.25
C GLU A 123 1.95 12.09 0.43
N ALA A 124 2.43 12.71 -0.64
CA ALA A 124 2.94 14.09 -0.61
C ALA A 124 1.84 15.09 -0.28
N VAL A 125 0.67 14.98 -0.91
CA VAL A 125 -0.53 15.79 -0.58
C VAL A 125 -0.95 15.56 0.87
N GLY A 126 -1.00 14.30 1.31
CA GLY A 126 -1.33 13.97 2.69
C GLY A 126 -0.37 14.60 3.71
N ALA A 127 0.93 14.62 3.41
CA ALA A 127 1.93 15.28 4.26
C ALA A 127 1.75 16.81 4.33
N MET A 128 1.43 17.45 3.20
CA MET A 128 1.15 18.90 3.16
C MET A 128 -0.16 19.27 3.85
N ARG A 129 -1.20 18.43 3.76
CA ARG A 129 -2.46 18.66 4.49
C ARG A 129 -2.24 18.64 6.01
N LYS A 130 -1.50 17.64 6.51
CA LYS A 130 -1.13 17.56 7.93
C LYS A 130 -0.28 18.76 8.37
N LEU A 131 0.60 19.26 7.49
CA LEU A 131 1.35 20.47 7.78
C LEU A 131 0.42 21.69 7.97
N ARG A 132 -0.59 21.82 7.11
CA ARG A 132 -1.57 22.91 7.19
C ARG A 132 -2.42 22.82 8.45
N GLU A 133 -2.83 21.62 8.84
CA GLU A 133 -3.54 21.36 10.09
C GLU A 133 -2.71 21.81 11.31
N LEU A 134 -1.39 21.58 11.27
CA LEU A 134 -0.48 21.93 12.36
C LEU A 134 -0.16 23.44 12.42
N MET A 135 0.02 24.10 11.28
CA MET A 135 0.64 25.44 11.21
C MET A 135 -0.30 26.57 10.79
N SER A 136 -1.57 26.24 10.54
CA SER A 136 -2.67 27.07 10.00
C SER A 136 -2.40 27.73 8.63
N GLU A 137 -1.19 28.24 8.38
CA GLU A 137 -0.76 28.88 7.15
C GLU A 137 0.57 28.35 6.63
N PHE A 138 0.69 28.30 5.30
CA PHE A 138 1.95 28.01 4.61
C PHE A 138 2.75 29.27 4.38
N ASN A 139 4.06 29.18 4.63
CA ASN A 139 5.01 30.14 4.09
C ASN A 139 5.12 30.02 2.56
N GLU A 140 5.83 30.96 1.93
CA GLU A 140 5.95 31.00 0.47
C GLU A 140 6.54 29.71 -0.12
N ALA A 141 7.57 29.13 0.52
CA ALA A 141 8.23 27.92 0.05
C ALA A 141 7.32 26.68 0.18
N GLU A 142 6.56 26.59 1.26
CA GLU A 142 5.58 25.53 1.51
C GLU A 142 4.42 25.60 0.52
N ARG A 143 3.94 26.81 0.22
CA ARG A 143 2.88 27.03 -0.78
C ARG A 143 3.34 26.60 -2.17
N LYS A 144 4.53 27.05 -2.59
CA LYS A 144 5.15 26.61 -3.85
C LYS A 144 5.32 25.09 -3.92
N LEU A 145 5.74 24.46 -2.82
CA LEU A 145 5.83 23.00 -2.75
C LEU A 145 4.46 22.35 -2.93
N TYR A 146 3.42 22.85 -2.25
CA TYR A 146 2.07 22.30 -2.37
C TYR A 146 1.51 22.44 -3.78
N ASP A 147 1.67 23.60 -4.40
CA ASP A 147 1.22 23.85 -5.77
C ASP A 147 1.92 22.92 -6.77
N ASN A 148 3.23 22.71 -6.60
CA ASN A 148 3.99 21.77 -7.43
C ASN A 148 3.49 20.33 -7.27
N VAL A 149 3.23 19.89 -6.04
CA VAL A 149 2.70 18.53 -5.78
C VAL A 149 1.34 18.34 -6.47
N LEU A 150 0.44 19.32 -6.37
CA LEU A 150 -0.87 19.25 -7.00
C LEU A 150 -0.79 19.26 -8.53
N ALA A 151 0.08 20.11 -9.10
CA ALA A 151 0.31 20.16 -10.53
C ALA A 151 0.85 18.84 -11.08
N GLU A 152 1.82 18.23 -10.40
CA GLU A 152 2.38 16.94 -10.79
C GLU A 152 1.33 15.81 -10.67
N GLN A 153 0.49 15.84 -9.63
CA GLN A 153 -0.60 14.88 -9.45
C GLN A 153 -1.63 14.97 -10.59
N ALA A 154 -2.08 16.18 -10.92
CA ALA A 154 -3.03 16.41 -12.01
C ALA A 154 -2.45 16.02 -13.38
N SER A 155 -1.16 16.31 -13.61
CA SER A 155 -0.46 15.90 -14.84
C SER A 155 -0.44 14.37 -14.98
N LYS A 156 -0.09 13.66 -13.92
CA LYS A 156 -0.05 12.19 -13.91
C LYS A 156 -1.44 11.57 -14.08
N GLU A 157 -2.47 12.13 -13.48
CA GLU A 157 -3.85 11.69 -13.66
C GLU A 157 -4.32 11.91 -15.11
N THR A 158 -3.98 13.04 -15.70
CA THR A 158 -4.28 13.34 -17.10
C THR A 158 -3.59 12.35 -18.04
N GLU A 159 -2.31 12.04 -17.80
CA GLU A 159 -1.55 11.06 -18.57
C GLU A 159 -2.15 9.65 -18.45
N LEU A 160 -2.52 9.24 -17.24
CA LEU A 160 -3.19 7.95 -17.01
C LEU A 160 -4.54 7.89 -17.74
N ARG A 161 -5.33 8.96 -17.68
CA ARG A 161 -6.62 9.05 -18.38
C ARG A 161 -6.43 9.00 -19.90
N ALA A 162 -5.46 9.72 -20.45
CA ALA A 162 -5.13 9.68 -21.87
C ALA A 162 -4.70 8.28 -22.30
N ARG A 163 -3.84 7.61 -21.52
CA ARG A 163 -3.44 6.22 -21.78
C ARG A 163 -4.62 5.26 -21.78
N SER A 164 -5.55 5.40 -20.83
CA SER A 164 -6.77 4.59 -20.78
C SER A 164 -7.66 4.80 -22.01
N ILE A 165 -7.84 6.05 -22.44
CA ILE A 165 -8.60 6.38 -23.66
C ILE A 165 -7.92 5.80 -24.89
N SER A 166 -6.60 5.97 -25.04
CA SER A 166 -5.85 5.41 -26.16
C SER A 166 -5.89 3.88 -26.17
N ALA A 167 -5.79 3.22 -25.01
CA ALA A 167 -5.91 1.77 -24.90
C ALA A 167 -7.31 1.29 -25.32
N GLN A 168 -8.37 2.00 -24.90
CA GLN A 168 -9.74 1.70 -25.29
C GLN A 168 -9.98 1.90 -26.79
N GLN A 169 -9.43 2.99 -27.36
CA GLN A 169 -9.49 3.26 -28.80
C GLN A 169 -8.69 2.23 -29.62
N GLN A 170 -7.53 1.77 -29.14
CA GLN A 170 -6.78 0.70 -29.80
C GLN A 170 -7.53 -0.64 -29.78
N MET A 171 -8.30 -0.92 -28.72
CA MET A 171 -9.19 -2.08 -28.68
C MET A 171 -10.36 -1.95 -29.68
N SER A 172 -10.91 -0.75 -29.87
CA SER A 172 -11.99 -0.50 -30.84
C SER A 172 -11.52 -0.38 -32.30
N ASN A 173 -10.29 0.10 -32.53
CA ASN A 173 -9.67 0.27 -33.85
C ASN A 173 -8.82 -0.94 -34.29
N ARG A 174 -8.85 -2.06 -33.55
CA ARG A 174 -8.43 -3.33 -34.17
C ARG A 174 -9.28 -3.49 -35.42
N PRO A 175 -8.68 -3.69 -36.61
CA PRO A 175 -9.46 -3.95 -37.79
C PRO A 175 -10.43 -5.05 -37.41
N ASN A 176 -11.71 -4.84 -37.74
CA ASN A 176 -12.69 -5.91 -37.74
C ASN A 176 -12.26 -6.84 -38.88
N VAL A 177 -11.13 -7.54 -38.67
CA VAL A 177 -10.89 -8.81 -39.30
C VAL A 177 -12.18 -9.52 -38.97
N HIS A 178 -12.99 -9.77 -39.99
CA HIS A 178 -13.91 -10.88 -39.94
C HIS A 178 -13.02 -12.11 -39.74
N VAL A 179 -12.53 -12.28 -38.51
CA VAL A 179 -12.39 -13.58 -37.92
C VAL A 179 -13.82 -14.03 -38.05
N ILE A 180 -14.07 -14.90 -39.02
CA ILE A 180 -15.15 -15.85 -38.89
C ILE A 180 -14.88 -16.41 -37.50
N ARG A 181 -15.58 -15.88 -36.51
CA ARG A 181 -15.48 -16.34 -35.14
C ARG A 181 -16.25 -17.63 -35.23
N ASP A 182 -15.53 -18.63 -35.71
CA ASP A 182 -15.82 -20.02 -35.51
C ASP A 182 -15.93 -20.12 -33.99
N THR A 183 -17.15 -19.92 -33.51
CA THR A 183 -17.56 -20.09 -32.13
C THR A 183 -18.53 -21.25 -32.12
N ARG A 184 -18.60 -21.91 -30.98
CA ARG A 184 -19.68 -22.85 -30.72
C ARG A 184 -20.34 -22.48 -29.40
N PRO A 185 -21.65 -22.70 -29.29
CA PRO A 185 -22.35 -22.49 -28.04
C PRO A 185 -21.81 -23.43 -26.97
N ILE A 186 -21.70 -22.91 -25.76
CA ILE A 186 -21.40 -23.65 -24.55
C ILE A 186 -22.43 -23.31 -23.47
N GLU A 187 -22.64 -24.24 -22.54
CA GLU A 187 -23.41 -23.98 -21.33
C GLU A 187 -22.49 -23.37 -20.27
N TYR A 188 -22.82 -22.18 -19.78
CA TYR A 188 -22.18 -21.58 -18.61
C TYR A 188 -23.12 -21.69 -17.41
N ILE A 189 -22.79 -22.58 -16.48
CA ILE A 189 -23.66 -22.95 -15.36
C ILE A 189 -23.06 -22.40 -14.06
N VAL A 190 -23.76 -21.48 -13.41
CA VAL A 190 -23.35 -20.91 -12.13
C VAL A 190 -24.14 -21.58 -11.01
N GLN A 191 -23.44 -22.32 -10.15
CA GLN A 191 -23.97 -22.92 -8.93
C GLN A 191 -23.67 -22.03 -7.73
N ILE A 192 -24.72 -21.45 -7.15
CA ILE A 192 -24.59 -20.55 -6.00
C ILE A 192 -24.64 -21.38 -4.72
N LEU A 193 -23.50 -21.49 -4.05
CA LEU A 193 -23.36 -22.29 -2.84
C LEU A 193 -23.96 -21.57 -1.62
N GLY A 194 -24.57 -22.34 -0.71
CA GLY A 194 -25.18 -21.81 0.53
C GLY A 194 -26.47 -21.02 0.34
N ASN A 195 -27.01 -20.99 -0.88
CA ASN A 195 -28.34 -20.43 -1.18
C ASN A 195 -29.28 -21.56 -1.64
N SER A 196 -30.43 -21.26 -2.25
CA SER A 196 -31.52 -22.20 -2.61
C SER A 196 -31.15 -23.41 -3.48
N GLY A 197 -29.87 -23.62 -3.80
CA GLY A 197 -29.39 -24.72 -4.65
C GLY A 197 -29.71 -24.53 -6.12
N GLU A 198 -30.29 -23.39 -6.50
CA GLU A 198 -30.59 -23.05 -7.89
C GLU A 198 -29.29 -22.77 -8.67
N SER A 199 -29.17 -23.40 -9.83
CA SER A 199 -28.15 -23.07 -10.82
C SER A 199 -28.70 -22.08 -11.84
N ILE A 200 -27.88 -21.10 -12.23
CA ILE A 200 -28.19 -20.20 -13.34
C ILE A 200 -27.44 -20.70 -14.57
N THR A 201 -28.15 -20.92 -15.69
CA THR A 201 -27.53 -21.38 -16.93
C THR A 201 -27.61 -20.28 -17.99
N TYR A 202 -26.46 -19.96 -18.57
CA TYR A 202 -26.33 -19.06 -19.71
C TYR A 202 -25.83 -19.87 -20.92
N ILE A 203 -26.18 -19.40 -22.12
CA ILE A 203 -25.58 -19.87 -23.37
C ILE A 203 -24.56 -18.84 -23.82
N GLU A 204 -23.31 -19.26 -23.95
CA GLU A 204 -22.19 -18.40 -24.33
C GLU A 204 -21.50 -18.91 -25.58
N GLU A 205 -20.88 -18.01 -26.34
CA GLU A 205 -20.13 -18.35 -27.54
C GLU A 205 -18.65 -18.53 -27.19
N ALA A 206 -18.17 -19.77 -27.25
CA ALA A 206 -16.76 -20.10 -27.03
C ALA A 206 -16.01 -20.19 -28.36
N PRO A 207 -14.82 -19.57 -28.50
CA PRO A 207 -14.00 -19.71 -29.70
C PRO A 207 -13.66 -21.18 -30.00
N ILE A 208 -13.76 -21.63 -31.25
CA ILE A 208 -13.46 -23.00 -31.70
C ILE A 208 -12.02 -23.41 -31.35
N SER A 209 -11.09 -22.45 -31.28
CA SER A 209 -9.73 -22.69 -30.79
C SER A 209 -9.66 -23.30 -29.38
N LEU A 210 -10.70 -23.13 -28.55
CA LEU A 210 -10.79 -23.76 -27.24
C LEU A 210 -11.08 -25.27 -27.30
N PHE A 211 -11.39 -25.82 -28.48
CA PHE A 211 -11.74 -27.21 -28.69
C PHE A 211 -10.70 -27.98 -29.52
N GLN A 212 -9.72 -27.28 -30.09
CA GLN A 212 -8.74 -27.86 -31.05
C GLN A 212 -7.34 -28.09 -30.44
N ARG A 213 -7.24 -28.12 -29.10
CA ARG A 213 -6.03 -28.13 -28.23
C ARG A 213 -5.73 -26.75 -27.61
N PRO A 214 -6.55 -26.28 -26.66
CA PRO A 214 -6.27 -25.05 -25.95
C PRO A 214 -5.08 -25.19 -25.01
N THR A 215 -4.35 -24.10 -24.80
CA THR A 215 -3.47 -23.95 -23.65
C THR A 215 -4.28 -23.74 -22.37
N GLN A 216 -3.73 -24.16 -21.23
CA GLN A 216 -4.32 -23.89 -19.90
C GLN A 216 -4.58 -22.40 -19.68
N PHE A 217 -3.70 -21.53 -20.21
CA PHE A 217 -3.86 -20.09 -20.13
C PHE A 217 -5.10 -19.60 -20.88
N GLN A 218 -5.35 -20.08 -22.10
CA GLN A 218 -6.52 -19.69 -22.90
C GLN A 218 -7.84 -20.12 -22.23
N VAL A 219 -7.91 -21.36 -21.73
CA VAL A 219 -9.11 -21.84 -21.03
C VAL A 219 -9.35 -21.01 -19.78
N LYS A 220 -8.31 -20.78 -18.98
CA LYS A 220 -8.40 -19.96 -17.76
C LYS A 220 -8.84 -18.54 -18.05
N GLN A 221 -8.25 -17.90 -19.07
CA GLN A 221 -8.61 -16.54 -19.47
C GLN A 221 -10.08 -16.44 -19.89
N PHE A 222 -10.56 -17.42 -20.66
CA PHE A 222 -11.95 -17.46 -21.10
C PHE A 222 -12.91 -17.67 -19.90
N MET A 223 -12.63 -18.64 -19.03
CA MET A 223 -13.41 -18.85 -17.80
C MET A 223 -13.46 -17.61 -16.90
N THR A 224 -12.32 -16.94 -16.69
CA THR A 224 -12.27 -15.68 -15.92
C THR A 224 -13.09 -14.58 -16.58
N SER A 225 -13.10 -14.49 -17.92
CA SER A 225 -13.90 -13.50 -18.63
C SER A 225 -15.41 -13.71 -18.45
N LEU A 226 -15.88 -14.97 -18.43
CA LEU A 226 -17.29 -15.29 -18.17
C LEU A 226 -17.68 -15.02 -16.72
N ALA A 227 -16.83 -15.40 -15.77
CA ALA A 227 -17.02 -15.11 -14.35
C ALA A 227 -17.20 -13.60 -14.13
N MET A 228 -16.31 -12.78 -14.70
CA MET A 228 -16.39 -11.32 -14.59
C MET A 228 -17.62 -10.75 -15.28
N LYS A 229 -17.99 -11.27 -16.47
CA LYS A 229 -19.16 -10.81 -17.24
C LYS A 229 -20.46 -10.95 -16.44
N HIS A 230 -20.66 -12.08 -15.77
CA HIS A 230 -21.92 -12.44 -15.12
C HIS A 230 -21.99 -12.09 -13.63
N ARG A 231 -20.86 -11.76 -13.00
CA ARG A 231 -20.77 -11.47 -11.55
C ARG A 231 -21.75 -10.38 -11.10
N ASP A 232 -21.69 -9.22 -11.72
CA ASP A 232 -22.49 -8.06 -11.32
C ASP A 232 -23.97 -8.27 -11.64
N GLU A 233 -24.26 -8.96 -12.74
CA GLU A 233 -25.62 -9.34 -13.11
C GLU A 233 -26.27 -10.19 -12.01
N ILE A 234 -25.57 -11.22 -11.53
CA ILE A 234 -26.07 -12.12 -10.49
C ILE A 234 -26.32 -11.38 -9.18
N LEU A 235 -25.37 -10.52 -8.75
CA LEU A 235 -25.51 -9.74 -7.51
C LEU A 235 -26.65 -8.72 -7.57
N ASN A 236 -26.92 -8.15 -8.75
CA ASN A 236 -27.96 -7.12 -8.91
C ASN A 236 -29.36 -7.72 -9.09
N GLN A 237 -29.48 -8.91 -9.67
CA GLN A 237 -30.78 -9.55 -9.92
C GLN A 237 -31.30 -10.36 -8.74
N ARG A 238 -30.43 -10.80 -7.82
CA ARG A 238 -30.80 -11.69 -6.71
C ARG A 238 -30.28 -11.16 -5.37
N VAL A 239 -31.14 -11.22 -4.36
CA VAL A 239 -30.71 -11.01 -2.96
C VAL A 239 -30.08 -12.30 -2.46
N LEU A 240 -28.74 -12.36 -2.49
CA LEU A 240 -27.99 -13.52 -2.04
C LEU A 240 -27.64 -13.40 -0.55
N GLN A 241 -27.68 -14.53 0.15
CA GLN A 241 -27.19 -14.62 1.52
C GLN A 241 -25.71 -14.98 1.52
N CYS A 242 -24.96 -14.38 2.44
CA CYS A 242 -23.56 -14.69 2.66
C CYS A 242 -23.39 -16.17 3.03
N THR A 243 -22.40 -16.84 2.45
CA THR A 243 -22.12 -18.26 2.71
C THR A 243 -21.64 -18.49 4.15
N ASN A 244 -21.07 -17.48 4.80
CA ASN A 244 -20.52 -17.58 6.16
C ASN A 244 -21.50 -17.09 7.25
N CYS A 245 -22.48 -16.24 6.91
CA CYS A 245 -23.43 -15.69 7.86
C CYS A 245 -24.76 -15.33 7.16
N SER A 246 -25.84 -15.10 7.89
CA SER A 246 -27.16 -14.83 7.28
C SER A 246 -27.34 -13.40 6.70
N ALA A 247 -26.27 -12.60 6.61
CA ALA A 247 -26.34 -11.25 6.07
C ALA A 247 -26.43 -11.23 4.52
N VAL A 248 -26.93 -10.13 3.96
CA VAL A 248 -26.98 -9.93 2.50
C VAL A 248 -25.56 -9.83 1.93
N ALA A 249 -25.28 -10.59 0.88
CA ALA A 249 -24.01 -10.58 0.20
C ALA A 249 -23.87 -9.38 -0.75
N VAL A 250 -22.66 -8.83 -0.82
CA VAL A 250 -22.29 -7.69 -1.69
C VAL A 250 -21.15 -8.04 -2.65
N SER A 251 -20.65 -9.27 -2.55
CA SER A 251 -19.53 -9.79 -3.33
C SER A 251 -19.61 -11.31 -3.40
N MET A 252 -18.79 -11.95 -4.22
CA MET A 252 -18.67 -13.41 -4.27
C MET A 252 -17.27 -13.89 -4.65
N THR A 253 -16.90 -15.11 -4.26
CA THR A 253 -15.78 -15.85 -4.82
C THR A 253 -16.29 -16.75 -5.94
N GLN A 254 -15.53 -16.82 -7.04
CA GLN A 254 -15.92 -17.48 -8.28
C GLN A 254 -14.84 -18.48 -8.67
N THR A 255 -15.22 -19.76 -8.75
CA THR A 255 -14.29 -20.85 -9.06
C THR A 255 -14.80 -21.64 -10.27
N PRO A 256 -14.55 -21.18 -11.51
CA PRO A 256 -14.98 -21.85 -12.71
C PRO A 256 -14.12 -23.08 -13.03
N ALA A 257 -14.78 -24.13 -13.51
CA ALA A 257 -14.18 -25.37 -13.98
C ALA A 257 -14.64 -25.65 -15.42
N SER A 258 -13.71 -25.98 -16.30
CA SER A 258 -13.99 -26.25 -17.71
C SER A 258 -14.30 -27.72 -17.96
N TYR A 259 -15.33 -27.96 -18.75
CA TYR A 259 -15.72 -29.27 -19.28
C TYR A 259 -16.02 -29.11 -20.78
N LEU A 260 -15.09 -28.47 -21.49
CA LEU A 260 -15.22 -28.14 -22.93
C LEU A 260 -15.07 -29.38 -23.83
N ASP A 261 -14.59 -30.48 -23.26
CA ASP A 261 -14.47 -31.81 -23.86
C ASP A 261 -15.78 -32.63 -23.79
N GLN A 262 -16.77 -32.17 -23.02
CA GLN A 262 -18.10 -32.81 -22.92
C GLN A 262 -19.05 -32.34 -24.02
N GLU A 263 -20.16 -33.07 -24.22
CA GLU A 263 -21.25 -32.68 -25.12
C GLU A 263 -22.59 -32.65 -24.34
N PRO A 264 -23.30 -31.50 -24.25
CA PRO A 264 -22.83 -30.19 -24.71
C PRO A 264 -21.61 -29.72 -23.87
N PRO A 265 -20.71 -28.95 -24.49
CA PRO A 265 -19.55 -28.38 -23.80
C PRO A 265 -20.02 -27.37 -22.77
N ARG A 266 -19.43 -27.42 -21.57
CA ARG A 266 -19.87 -26.57 -20.47
C ARG A 266 -18.73 -26.03 -19.64
N ILE A 267 -19.00 -24.92 -18.96
CA ILE A 267 -18.18 -24.40 -17.86
C ILE A 267 -19.11 -24.31 -16.65
N VAL A 268 -18.68 -24.90 -15.54
CA VAL A 268 -19.43 -24.86 -14.28
C VAL A 268 -18.68 -23.95 -13.32
N GLU A 269 -19.34 -22.90 -12.85
CA GLU A 269 -18.84 -21.96 -11.86
C GLU A 269 -19.46 -22.23 -10.50
N PHE A 270 -18.62 -22.40 -9.48
CA PHE A 270 -19.05 -22.41 -8.10
C PHE A 270 -18.91 -20.99 -7.53
N ALA A 271 -20.05 -20.35 -7.27
CA ALA A 271 -20.13 -19.00 -6.74
C ALA A 271 -20.45 -19.03 -5.24
N GLN A 272 -19.60 -18.42 -4.42
CA GLN A 272 -19.80 -18.27 -2.99
C GLN A 272 -20.00 -16.80 -2.63
N PRO A 273 -21.24 -16.36 -2.35
CA PRO A 273 -21.53 -14.98 -1.99
C PRO A 273 -21.09 -14.61 -0.56
N TYR A 274 -20.63 -13.37 -0.34
CA TYR A 274 -20.17 -12.86 0.96
C TYR A 274 -20.62 -11.42 1.22
N CYS A 275 -20.92 -11.11 2.48
CA CYS A 275 -21.28 -9.75 2.92
C CYS A 275 -20.05 -8.86 3.16
N SER A 276 -18.87 -9.45 3.35
CA SER A 276 -17.63 -8.72 3.62
C SER A 276 -16.39 -9.53 3.25
N LEU A 277 -15.26 -8.83 3.10
CA LEU A 277 -13.94 -9.46 2.94
C LEU A 277 -13.54 -10.33 4.14
N SER A 278 -14.03 -10.03 5.35
CA SER A 278 -13.77 -10.87 6.53
C SER A 278 -14.40 -12.24 6.36
N CYS A 279 -15.71 -12.26 6.03
CA CYS A 279 -16.44 -13.51 5.83
C CYS A 279 -15.87 -14.36 4.68
N ALA A 280 -15.38 -13.73 3.61
CA ALA A 280 -14.71 -14.43 2.52
C ALA A 280 -13.41 -15.11 2.99
N ARG A 281 -12.61 -14.43 3.82
CA ARG A 281 -11.35 -14.98 4.36
C ARG A 281 -11.58 -16.10 5.36
N GLU A 282 -12.55 -15.94 6.26
CA GLU A 282 -12.93 -16.96 7.24
C GLU A 282 -13.37 -18.25 6.57
N ALA A 283 -14.22 -18.17 5.55
CA ALA A 283 -14.65 -19.34 4.77
C ALA A 283 -13.47 -20.05 4.06
N THR A 284 -12.50 -19.29 3.58
CA THR A 284 -11.30 -19.84 2.94
C THR A 284 -10.43 -20.60 3.95
N ASN A 285 -10.27 -20.07 5.17
CA ASN A 285 -9.51 -20.71 6.24
C ASN A 285 -10.16 -22.03 6.71
N LEU A 286 -11.49 -22.05 6.84
CA LEU A 286 -12.24 -23.27 7.21
C LEU A 286 -12.08 -24.39 6.16
N GLN A 287 -12.09 -24.05 4.87
CA GLN A 287 -11.85 -25.02 3.79
C GLN A 287 -10.44 -25.62 3.84
N HIS A 288 -9.43 -24.84 4.25
CA HIS A 288 -8.07 -25.34 4.44
C HIS A 288 -7.94 -26.27 5.66
N GLU A 289 -8.66 -26.00 6.76
CA GLU A 289 -8.69 -26.85 7.95
C GLU A 289 -9.41 -28.19 7.69
N GLU A 290 -10.52 -28.20 6.95
CA GLU A 290 -11.23 -29.44 6.59
C GLU A 290 -10.43 -30.35 5.65
N LEU A 291 -9.65 -29.77 4.72
CA LEU A 291 -8.75 -30.53 3.84
C LEU A 291 -7.52 -31.06 4.59
N GLY A 292 -7.03 -30.34 5.61
CA GLY A 292 -5.97 -30.81 6.51
C GLY A 292 -6.44 -31.92 7.46
N GLY A 293 -7.69 -31.87 7.93
CA GLY A 293 -8.29 -32.90 8.78
C GLY A 293 -8.54 -34.24 8.07
N ARG A 294 -8.84 -34.20 6.76
CA ARG A 294 -9.06 -35.44 5.96
C ARG A 294 -7.78 -36.23 5.69
N GLN A 295 -6.58 -35.64 5.78
CA GLN A 295 -5.33 -36.40 5.68
C GLN A 295 -5.01 -37.23 6.92
N HIS A 296 -5.64 -36.93 8.07
CA HIS A 296 -5.42 -37.68 9.31
C HIS A 296 -6.37 -38.87 9.53
N ILE A 297 -7.47 -38.98 8.76
CA ILE A 297 -8.46 -40.06 8.92
C ILE A 297 -8.19 -41.24 7.97
N VAL A 298 -7.34 -41.08 6.95
CA VAL A 298 -6.99 -42.17 6.01
C VAL A 298 -5.79 -43.01 6.49
N ASN A 299 -5.19 -42.67 7.64
CA ASN A 299 -4.07 -43.39 8.25
C ASN A 299 -4.36 -43.89 9.69
N ALA A 300 -5.62 -44.19 10.00
CA ALA A 300 -6.01 -44.87 11.24
C ALA A 300 -6.75 -46.17 10.93
#